data_AF-A0A7S2R6H0-F1
#
_entry.id   AF-A0A7S2R6H0-F1
#
_cell.length_a   1.000
_cell.length_b   1.000
_cell.length_c   1.000
_cell.angle_alpha   90.00
_cell.angle_beta   90.00
_cell.angle_gamma   90.00
#
_symmetry.space_group_name_H-M   'P 1'
#
loop_
_entity.id
_entity.type
_entity.pdbx_description
1 polymer ?
#
loop_
_entity_poly.entity_id
_entity_poly.type
_entity_poly.pdbx_seq_one_letter_code
_entity_poly.pdbx_strand_id
1 'polypeptide(L)'
;PEDLQAAENMKLINQKLSYEACGPGIYKSLLSGNSIVLFAYGLSGSGKTFTVFGPDAADSPDAWFKHAQPHDMWGLFPNLAYKLFDEQAKAEVPWKISMKYFQNVVDTVRDLLSPMAKEMNYKSGMKKDKDGFMDIEWCESVVLESWDQLREVFQAANGRKAISPTQFNHQSTRGHCIMCIEVTIPTKQAGISSKGRLYVCDLAGTEPAGDIYYAKYEKKTFGDGTVEHKLLGPHEDQSKTKQLQDQGKKINLSLSEMASFFLKMAKAVKEKKLKPGQSIPGCNSYFLCKYLKPTMMQAQTYLFCAIRPEVEFHKYTFATLTFAKN
;
A
#
# COMPACT_ATOMS: atom_id res chain seq x y z
N PRO A 1 -5.31 -13.90 34.20
CA PRO A 1 -5.06 -15.35 33.98
C PRO A 1 -5.80 -15.88 32.74
N GLU A 2 -7.10 -15.63 32.64
CA GLU A 2 -7.91 -16.04 31.48
C GLU A 2 -7.47 -15.39 30.16
N ASP A 3 -7.19 -14.07 30.16
CA ASP A 3 -6.72 -13.37 28.96
C ASP A 3 -5.36 -13.89 28.45
N LEU A 4 -4.45 -14.28 29.37
CA LEU A 4 -3.16 -14.85 29.03
C LEU A 4 -3.33 -16.23 28.39
N GLN A 5 -4.18 -17.06 28.97
CA GLN A 5 -4.50 -18.38 28.41
C GLN A 5 -5.19 -18.24 27.03
N ALA A 6 -6.08 -17.26 26.87
CA ALA A 6 -6.67 -16.97 25.56
C ALA A 6 -5.62 -16.54 24.54
N ALA A 7 -4.67 -15.68 24.93
CA ALA A 7 -3.57 -15.21 24.07
C ALA A 7 -2.61 -16.34 23.67
N GLU A 8 -2.22 -17.21 24.61
CA GLU A 8 -1.36 -18.37 24.37
C GLU A 8 -2.00 -19.38 23.39
N ASN A 9 -3.33 -19.47 23.40
CA ASN A 9 -4.09 -20.33 22.49
C ASN A 9 -4.34 -19.69 21.11
N MET A 10 -3.96 -18.43 20.88
CA MET A 10 -4.12 -17.80 19.57
C MET A 10 -3.14 -18.39 18.56
N LYS A 11 -3.66 -18.88 17.44
CA LYS A 11 -2.83 -19.35 16.34
C LYS A 11 -2.01 -18.18 15.77
N LEU A 12 -0.69 -18.32 15.81
CA LEU A 12 0.22 -17.38 15.13
C LEU A 12 0.13 -17.56 13.61
N ILE A 13 -0.12 -16.46 12.91
CA ILE A 13 -0.19 -16.39 11.45
C ILE A 13 1.04 -15.64 10.96
N ASN A 14 1.95 -16.35 10.30
CA ASN A 14 3.11 -15.74 9.64
C ASN A 14 2.75 -15.26 8.22
N GLN A 15 3.71 -14.67 7.52
CA GLN A 15 3.51 -14.14 6.17
C GLN A 15 3.04 -15.20 5.17
N LYS A 16 3.65 -16.38 5.21
CA LYS A 16 3.29 -17.51 4.35
C LYS A 16 1.83 -17.89 4.53
N LEU A 17 1.39 -18.11 5.77
CA LEU A 17 -0.01 -18.44 6.08
C LEU A 17 -0.97 -17.30 5.70
N SER A 18 -0.55 -16.04 5.84
CA SER A 18 -1.33 -14.89 5.37
C SER A 18 -1.51 -14.90 3.85
N TYR A 19 -0.45 -15.16 3.10
CA TYR A 19 -0.50 -15.31 1.64
C TYR A 19 -1.35 -16.50 1.21
N GLU A 20 -1.19 -17.67 1.83
CA GLU A 20 -1.95 -18.87 1.50
C GLU A 20 -3.47 -18.66 1.66
N ALA A 21 -3.89 -17.81 2.62
CA ALA A 21 -5.29 -17.52 2.88
C ALA A 21 -5.99 -16.71 1.77
N CYS A 22 -5.27 -15.86 1.03
CA CYS A 22 -5.91 -14.95 0.05
C CYS A 22 -5.19 -14.84 -1.31
N GLY A 23 -3.87 -15.06 -1.34
CA GLY A 23 -2.99 -14.95 -2.51
C GLY A 23 -3.45 -15.77 -3.72
N PRO A 24 -3.78 -17.07 -3.58
CA PRO A 24 -4.29 -17.87 -4.70
C PRO A 24 -5.57 -17.32 -5.33
N GLY A 25 -6.49 -16.80 -4.50
CA GLY A 25 -7.73 -16.18 -4.97
C GLY A 25 -7.48 -14.87 -5.73
N ILE A 26 -6.61 -14.01 -5.17
CA ILE A 26 -6.17 -12.76 -5.80
C ILE A 26 -5.53 -13.06 -7.16
N TYR A 27 -4.59 -14.01 -7.21
CA TYR A 27 -3.90 -14.42 -8.43
C TYR A 27 -4.88 -14.88 -9.51
N LYS A 28 -5.79 -15.81 -9.19
CA LYS A 28 -6.78 -16.32 -10.15
C LYS A 28 -7.67 -15.20 -10.69
N SER A 29 -8.11 -14.30 -9.81
CA SER A 29 -8.95 -13.18 -10.19
C SER A 29 -8.22 -12.21 -11.12
N LEU A 30 -6.94 -11.92 -10.85
CA LEU A 30 -6.09 -11.05 -11.66
C LEU A 30 -5.93 -11.60 -13.08
N LEU A 31 -5.61 -12.90 -13.21
CA LEU A 31 -5.46 -13.54 -14.53
C LEU A 31 -6.78 -13.65 -15.31
N SER A 32 -7.91 -13.61 -14.61
CA SER A 32 -9.23 -13.59 -15.23
C SER A 32 -9.61 -12.20 -15.76
N GLY A 33 -8.70 -11.22 -15.69
CA GLY A 33 -8.94 -9.85 -16.16
C GLY A 33 -9.65 -8.96 -15.14
N ASN A 34 -9.72 -9.36 -13.87
CA ASN A 34 -10.32 -8.52 -12.83
C ASN A 34 -9.30 -7.54 -12.26
N SER A 35 -9.81 -6.41 -11.78
CA SER A 35 -9.03 -5.48 -10.97
C SER A 35 -9.14 -5.81 -9.50
N ILE A 36 -8.02 -5.75 -8.79
CA ILE A 36 -7.89 -6.02 -7.36
C ILE A 36 -7.22 -4.83 -6.67
N VAL A 37 -7.71 -4.47 -5.50
CA VAL A 37 -7.09 -3.47 -4.63
C VAL A 37 -6.66 -4.16 -3.34
N LEU A 38 -5.35 -4.24 -3.10
CA LEU A 38 -4.78 -4.61 -1.80
C LEU A 38 -4.57 -3.35 -0.99
N PHE A 39 -5.13 -3.33 0.20
CA PHE A 39 -5.22 -2.13 1.01
C PHE A 39 -4.77 -2.42 2.43
N ALA A 40 -3.71 -1.78 2.90
CA ALA A 40 -3.29 -1.89 4.31
C ALA A 40 -3.68 -0.63 5.09
N TYR A 41 -4.38 -0.81 6.21
CA TYR A 41 -4.90 0.25 7.05
C TYR A 41 -4.52 0.05 8.51
N GLY A 42 -4.21 1.14 9.22
CA GLY A 42 -3.79 1.07 10.62
C GLY A 42 -2.89 2.22 11.05
N LEU A 43 -2.62 2.27 12.35
CA LEU A 43 -1.73 3.27 12.97
C LEU A 43 -0.31 3.20 12.38
N SER A 44 0.44 4.30 12.43
CA SER A 44 1.89 4.26 12.13
C SER A 44 2.61 3.24 13.02
N GLY A 45 3.56 2.50 12.45
CA GLY A 45 4.28 1.42 13.14
C GLY A 45 3.49 0.12 13.37
N SER A 46 2.25 -0.02 12.89
CA SER A 46 1.45 -1.23 13.12
C SER A 46 1.77 -2.45 12.24
N GLY A 47 2.72 -2.32 11.31
CA GLY A 47 3.11 -3.43 10.41
C GLY A 47 2.43 -3.45 9.04
N LYS A 48 1.79 -2.37 8.58
CA LYS A 48 1.15 -2.26 7.24
C LYS A 48 2.08 -2.66 6.09
N THR A 49 3.22 -1.97 5.97
CA THR A 49 4.24 -2.22 4.94
C THR A 49 4.77 -3.65 5.06
N PHE A 50 4.98 -4.13 6.28
CA PHE A 50 5.40 -5.51 6.54
C PHE A 50 4.38 -6.51 6.00
N THR A 51 3.08 -6.36 6.25
CA THR A 51 2.06 -7.28 5.71
C THR A 51 2.02 -7.29 4.17
N VAL A 52 2.16 -6.12 3.54
CA VAL A 52 2.04 -6.01 2.08
C VAL A 52 3.32 -6.47 1.38
N PHE A 53 4.48 -6.04 1.85
CA PHE A 53 5.77 -6.27 1.19
C PHE A 53 6.70 -7.19 1.97
N GLY A 54 6.61 -7.20 3.29
CA GLY A 54 7.68 -7.71 4.16
C GLY A 54 8.66 -6.58 4.49
N PRO A 55 9.88 -6.89 4.92
CA PRO A 55 10.94 -5.89 5.02
C PRO A 55 11.19 -5.26 3.65
N ASP A 56 11.18 -3.93 3.56
CA ASP A 56 11.40 -3.19 2.30
C ASP A 56 12.48 -2.10 2.45
N ALA A 57 13.17 -2.05 3.59
CA ALA A 57 14.25 -1.10 3.82
C ALA A 57 15.51 -1.50 3.04
N ALA A 58 16.13 -0.58 2.30
CA ALA A 58 17.32 -0.86 1.49
C ALA A 58 18.53 -1.38 2.31
N ASP A 59 18.62 -1.03 3.58
CA ASP A 59 19.65 -1.48 4.50
C ASP A 59 19.30 -2.78 5.25
N SER A 60 18.04 -3.25 5.18
CA SER A 60 17.66 -4.54 5.74
C SER A 60 18.20 -5.69 4.87
N PRO A 61 18.89 -6.70 5.43
CA PRO A 61 19.32 -7.87 4.67
C PRO A 61 18.12 -8.68 4.17
N ASP A 62 17.03 -8.71 4.93
CA ASP A 62 15.78 -9.43 4.63
C ASP A 62 14.83 -8.64 3.71
N ALA A 63 15.29 -7.53 3.14
CA ALA A 63 14.49 -6.72 2.23
C ALA A 63 14.03 -7.58 1.05
N TRP A 64 12.73 -7.66 0.81
CA TRP A 64 12.14 -8.67 -0.09
C TRP A 64 12.76 -8.65 -1.50
N PHE A 65 13.11 -7.47 -2.01
CA PHE A 65 13.71 -7.27 -3.34
C PHE A 65 15.18 -7.72 -3.43
N LYS A 66 15.83 -8.08 -2.32
CA LYS A 66 17.18 -8.68 -2.31
C LYS A 66 17.17 -10.20 -2.51
N HIS A 67 16.01 -10.83 -2.44
CA HIS A 67 15.87 -12.28 -2.60
C HIS A 67 15.38 -12.61 -4.02
N ALA A 68 16.18 -13.38 -4.77
CA ALA A 68 15.78 -13.85 -6.10
C ALA A 68 14.76 -15.00 -6.04
N GLN A 69 14.67 -15.68 -4.89
CA GLN A 69 13.83 -16.84 -4.65
C GLN A 69 12.88 -16.58 -3.46
N PRO A 70 11.76 -17.32 -3.35
CA PRO A 70 10.82 -17.19 -2.23
C PRO A 70 11.50 -17.18 -0.87
N HIS A 71 11.04 -16.28 -0.01
CA HIS A 71 11.59 -16.07 1.33
C HIS A 71 10.47 -15.96 2.37
N ASP A 72 10.69 -16.50 3.57
CA ASP A 72 9.65 -16.58 4.61
C ASP A 72 9.14 -15.22 5.09
N MET A 73 9.94 -14.16 4.90
CA MET A 73 9.59 -12.79 5.29
C MET A 73 8.88 -12.00 4.19
N TRP A 74 8.67 -12.58 3.00
CA TRP A 74 7.94 -11.92 1.93
C TRP A 74 6.48 -11.69 2.31
N GLY A 75 6.01 -10.47 2.16
CA GLY A 75 4.60 -10.13 2.32
C GLY A 75 3.73 -10.66 1.17
N LEU A 76 2.50 -10.16 1.10
CA LEU A 76 1.53 -10.56 0.08
C LEU A 76 1.98 -10.25 -1.35
N PHE A 77 2.52 -9.06 -1.59
CA PHE A 77 2.88 -8.61 -2.93
C PHE A 77 4.05 -9.40 -3.52
N PRO A 78 5.21 -9.56 -2.86
CA PRO A 78 6.32 -10.31 -3.45
C PRO A 78 5.98 -11.77 -3.76
N ASN A 79 5.25 -12.45 -2.88
CA ASN A 79 4.77 -13.82 -3.14
C ASN A 79 3.86 -13.88 -4.38
N LEU A 80 2.92 -12.93 -4.51
CA LEU A 80 2.01 -12.85 -5.65
C LEU A 80 2.75 -12.52 -6.95
N ALA A 81 3.67 -11.55 -6.91
CA ALA A 81 4.42 -11.10 -8.06
C ALA A 81 5.42 -12.17 -8.54
N TYR A 82 6.12 -12.85 -7.63
CA TYR A 82 6.98 -13.97 -7.99
C TYR A 82 6.21 -15.06 -8.74
N LYS A 83 5.05 -15.48 -8.21
CA LYS A 83 4.18 -16.44 -8.89
C LYS A 83 3.73 -15.93 -10.27
N LEU A 84 3.38 -14.65 -10.38
CA LEU A 84 2.97 -14.05 -11.65
C LEU A 84 4.07 -14.14 -12.73
N PHE A 85 5.32 -13.82 -12.38
CA PHE A 85 6.45 -13.89 -13.32
C PHE A 85 6.88 -15.33 -13.62
N ASP A 86 6.84 -16.24 -12.65
CA ASP A 86 7.09 -17.67 -12.85
C ASP A 86 6.11 -18.28 -13.88
N GLU A 87 4.85 -17.83 -13.86
CA GLU A 87 3.81 -18.31 -14.76
C GLU A 87 3.87 -17.62 -16.14
N GLN A 88 4.23 -16.33 -16.18
CA GLN A 88 4.54 -15.63 -17.43
C GLN A 88 5.65 -16.34 -18.20
N ALA A 89 6.72 -16.77 -17.51
CA ALA A 89 7.84 -17.47 -18.13
C ALA A 89 7.48 -18.84 -18.72
N LYS A 90 6.39 -19.45 -18.21
CA LYS A 90 5.86 -20.74 -18.68
C LYS A 90 4.71 -20.60 -19.68
N ALA A 91 4.22 -19.38 -19.91
CA ALA A 91 3.06 -19.15 -20.74
C ALA A 91 3.38 -19.35 -22.23
N GLU A 92 2.50 -20.06 -22.94
CA GLU A 92 2.61 -20.24 -24.39
C GLU A 92 2.40 -18.93 -25.17
N VAL A 93 1.65 -17.99 -24.59
CA VAL A 93 1.33 -16.69 -25.18
C VAL A 93 2.03 -15.61 -24.35
N PRO A 94 2.73 -14.65 -24.98
CA PRO A 94 3.48 -13.62 -24.25
C PRO A 94 2.55 -12.68 -23.48
N TRP A 95 2.74 -12.59 -22.17
CA TRP A 95 2.05 -11.60 -21.33
C TRP A 95 2.82 -10.29 -21.35
N LYS A 96 2.09 -9.18 -21.20
CA LYS A 96 2.68 -7.88 -20.91
C LYS A 96 2.36 -7.49 -19.48
N ILE A 97 3.40 -7.39 -18.65
CA ILE A 97 3.29 -6.88 -17.28
C ILE A 97 3.88 -5.47 -17.27
N SER A 98 3.17 -4.51 -16.67
CA SER A 98 3.69 -3.16 -16.48
C SER A 98 3.42 -2.65 -15.08
N MET A 99 4.28 -1.75 -14.61
CA MET A 99 4.20 -1.14 -13.29
C MET A 99 4.15 0.37 -13.42
N LYS A 100 3.21 0.98 -12.69
CA LYS A 100 3.20 2.39 -12.34
C LYS A 100 3.32 2.51 -10.82
N TYR A 101 4.16 3.42 -10.33
CA TYR A 101 4.33 3.59 -8.88
C TYR A 101 4.51 5.07 -8.52
N PHE A 102 3.65 5.57 -7.65
CA PHE A 102 3.71 6.95 -7.21
C PHE A 102 3.38 7.08 -5.72
N GLN A 103 3.82 8.19 -5.14
CA GLN A 103 3.52 8.58 -3.76
C GLN A 103 2.66 9.84 -3.79
N ASN A 104 1.56 9.84 -3.05
CA ASN A 104 0.78 11.04 -2.80
C ASN A 104 1.05 11.58 -1.39
N VAL A 105 1.42 12.85 -1.31
CA VAL A 105 1.50 13.59 -0.04
C VAL A 105 0.55 14.78 -0.16
N VAL A 106 -0.60 14.66 0.51
CA VAL A 106 -1.64 15.69 0.49
C VAL A 106 -2.11 16.00 -0.93
N ASP A 107 -1.72 17.14 -1.50
CA ASP A 107 -2.17 17.63 -2.80
C ASP A 107 -1.13 17.35 -3.90
N THR A 108 0.06 16.86 -3.54
CA THR A 108 1.17 16.57 -4.44
C THR A 108 1.25 15.08 -4.71
N VAL A 109 1.47 14.72 -5.96
CA VAL A 109 1.86 13.37 -6.37
C VAL A 109 3.31 13.44 -6.84
N ARG A 110 4.12 12.48 -6.39
CA ARG A 110 5.48 12.22 -6.82
C ARG A 110 5.51 10.91 -7.59
N ASP A 111 5.96 10.96 -8.84
CA ASP A 111 6.23 9.75 -9.61
C ASP A 111 7.52 9.10 -9.11
N LEU A 112 7.42 7.86 -8.64
CA LEU A 112 8.56 7.11 -8.11
C LEU A 112 9.33 6.36 -9.20
N LEU A 113 8.76 6.23 -10.41
CA LEU A 113 9.45 5.62 -11.55
C LEU A 113 10.24 6.64 -12.35
N SER A 114 9.81 7.91 -12.33
CA SER A 114 10.55 8.99 -12.98
C SER A 114 11.96 9.13 -12.39
N PRO A 115 13.03 9.14 -13.22
CA PRO A 115 14.40 9.33 -12.76
C PRO A 115 14.61 10.63 -11.98
N MET A 116 13.81 11.66 -12.28
CA MET A 116 13.85 12.96 -11.63
C MET A 116 12.87 13.10 -10.45
N ALA A 117 12.18 12.02 -10.06
CA ALA A 117 11.14 12.03 -9.03
C ALA A 117 10.13 13.17 -9.24
N LYS A 118 9.61 13.30 -10.47
CA LYS A 118 8.74 14.40 -10.89
C LYS A 118 7.55 14.55 -9.93
N GLU A 119 7.31 15.79 -9.51
CA GLU A 119 6.19 16.14 -8.64
C GLU A 119 5.24 17.12 -9.32
N MET A 120 3.94 16.86 -9.21
CA MET A 120 2.90 17.79 -9.64
C MET A 120 1.70 17.71 -8.69
N ASN A 121 0.83 18.72 -8.75
CA ASN A 121 -0.46 18.62 -8.06
C ASN A 121 -1.27 17.45 -8.64
N TYR A 122 -1.98 16.68 -7.80
CA TYR A 122 -2.75 15.53 -8.27
C TYR A 122 -3.80 15.89 -9.31
N LYS A 123 -4.32 17.14 -9.33
CA LYS A 123 -5.31 17.57 -10.32
C LYS A 123 -4.73 17.61 -11.74
N SER A 124 -3.41 17.77 -11.86
CA SER A 124 -2.73 17.71 -13.15
C SER A 124 -2.68 16.25 -13.62
N GLY A 125 -3.44 15.93 -14.67
CA GLY A 125 -3.42 14.63 -15.33
C GLY A 125 -4.16 13.49 -14.61
N MET A 126 -4.85 13.73 -13.49
CA MET A 126 -5.70 12.71 -12.87
C MET A 126 -7.04 12.62 -13.59
N LYS A 127 -7.28 11.50 -14.29
CA LYS A 127 -8.54 11.24 -15.00
C LYS A 127 -8.76 9.73 -15.21
N LYS A 128 -9.95 9.35 -15.67
CA LYS A 128 -10.21 7.97 -16.05
C LYS A 128 -9.50 7.61 -17.33
N ASP A 129 -8.92 6.42 -17.37
CA ASP A 129 -8.39 5.84 -18.60
C ASP A 129 -9.50 5.21 -19.46
N LYS A 130 -9.09 4.57 -20.56
CA LYS A 130 -10.00 3.90 -21.51
C LYS A 130 -10.78 2.74 -20.89
N ASP A 131 -10.26 2.14 -19.82
CA ASP A 131 -10.86 1.01 -19.11
C ASP A 131 -11.73 1.50 -17.93
N GLY A 132 -11.87 2.82 -17.76
CA GLY A 132 -12.73 3.47 -16.77
C GLY A 132 -12.12 3.60 -15.36
N PHE A 133 -10.85 3.25 -15.19
CA PHE A 133 -10.13 3.37 -13.91
C PHE A 133 -9.41 4.71 -13.81
N MET A 134 -9.31 5.24 -12.59
CA MET A 134 -8.55 6.47 -12.36
C MET A 134 -7.06 6.23 -12.55
N ASP A 135 -6.41 7.11 -13.30
CA ASP A 135 -4.98 7.13 -13.53
C ASP A 135 -4.42 8.56 -13.40
N ILE A 136 -3.09 8.67 -13.30
CA ILE A 136 -2.34 9.92 -13.36
C ILE A 136 -1.46 9.85 -14.61
N GLU A 137 -1.85 10.59 -15.65
CA GLU A 137 -1.30 10.43 -17.00
C GLU A 137 0.20 10.70 -17.10
N TRP A 138 0.69 11.66 -16.32
CA TRP A 138 2.09 12.06 -16.40
C TRP A 138 3.02 11.16 -15.58
N CYS A 139 2.49 10.29 -14.72
CA CYS A 139 3.29 9.28 -14.04
C CYS A 139 3.70 8.21 -15.05
N GLU A 140 4.99 7.88 -15.08
CA GLU A 140 5.58 6.91 -15.97
C GLU A 140 5.07 5.49 -15.66
N SER A 141 5.09 4.64 -16.68
CA SER A 141 4.80 3.21 -16.57
C SER A 141 5.93 2.44 -17.24
N VAL A 142 6.46 1.45 -16.55
CA VAL A 142 7.59 0.63 -17.02
C VAL A 142 7.06 -0.78 -17.31
N VAL A 143 7.39 -1.31 -18.49
CA VAL A 143 7.13 -2.71 -18.82
C VAL A 143 8.16 -3.58 -18.12
N LEU A 144 7.71 -4.65 -17.49
CA LEU A 144 8.53 -5.58 -16.73
C LEU A 144 8.56 -6.93 -17.44
N GLU A 145 9.77 -7.41 -17.70
CA GLU A 145 10.08 -8.64 -18.44
C GLU A 145 10.40 -9.81 -17.50
N SER A 146 10.80 -9.51 -16.26
CA SER A 146 11.17 -10.55 -15.29
C SER A 146 10.93 -10.12 -13.84
N TRP A 147 10.92 -11.12 -12.96
CA TRP A 147 10.95 -10.94 -11.51
C TRP A 147 12.13 -10.08 -11.05
N ASP A 148 13.31 -10.31 -11.63
CA ASP A 148 14.53 -9.58 -11.28
C ASP A 148 14.41 -8.10 -11.65
N GLN A 149 13.85 -7.80 -12.83
CA GLN A 149 13.60 -6.42 -13.23
C GLN A 149 12.59 -5.73 -12.31
N LEU A 150 11.52 -6.43 -11.88
CA LEU A 150 10.59 -5.87 -10.89
C LEU A 150 11.33 -5.49 -9.60
N ARG A 151 12.19 -6.38 -9.08
CA ARG A 151 12.95 -6.14 -7.84
C ARG A 151 13.85 -4.92 -7.97
N GLU A 152 14.59 -4.80 -9.08
CA GLU A 152 15.49 -3.67 -9.35
C GLU A 152 14.72 -2.35 -9.48
N VAL A 153 13.64 -2.34 -10.27
CA VAL A 153 12.81 -1.16 -10.47
C VAL A 153 12.15 -0.75 -9.14
N PHE A 154 11.64 -1.70 -8.36
CA PHE A 154 11.08 -1.41 -7.05
C PHE A 154 12.13 -0.84 -6.10
N GLN A 155 13.32 -1.43 -6.02
CA GLN A 155 14.41 -0.93 -5.17
C GLN A 155 14.75 0.53 -5.51
N ALA A 156 14.91 0.84 -6.80
CA ALA A 156 15.18 2.20 -7.26
C ALA A 156 14.02 3.16 -6.92
N ALA A 157 12.77 2.75 -7.15
CA ALA A 157 11.60 3.55 -6.85
C ALA A 157 11.41 3.79 -5.34
N ASN A 158 11.71 2.79 -4.52
CA ASN A 158 11.63 2.86 -3.07
C ASN A 158 12.61 3.90 -2.51
N GLY A 159 13.81 4.02 -3.10
CA GLY A 159 14.78 5.06 -2.79
C GLY A 159 14.33 6.49 -3.13
N ARG A 160 13.30 6.66 -3.98
CA ARG A 160 12.75 7.98 -4.37
C ARG A 160 11.58 8.43 -3.50
N LYS A 161 11.08 7.59 -2.58
CA LYS A 161 10.02 7.97 -1.64
C LYS A 161 10.45 9.20 -0.84
N ALA A 162 9.56 10.18 -0.73
CA ALA A 162 9.70 11.24 0.25
C ALA A 162 9.51 10.63 1.65
N ILE A 163 10.54 10.73 2.49
CA ILE A 163 10.54 10.23 3.87
C ILE A 163 10.77 11.43 4.79
N SER A 164 10.02 11.49 5.89
CA SER A 164 10.20 12.49 6.93
C SER A 164 10.07 11.85 8.31
N PRO A 165 11.21 11.55 8.97
CA PRO A 165 11.23 10.91 10.29
C PRO A 165 10.41 11.63 11.35
N THR A 166 9.70 10.84 12.16
CA THR A 166 8.76 11.27 13.22
C THR A 166 9.07 10.49 14.48
N GLN A 167 8.56 10.87 15.64
CA GLN A 167 8.76 10.09 16.86
C GLN A 167 8.17 8.66 16.81
N PHE A 168 7.28 8.38 15.86
CA PHE A 168 6.61 7.09 15.72
C PHE A 168 7.31 6.14 14.75
N ASN A 169 7.93 6.69 13.70
CA ASN A 169 8.60 5.89 12.68
C ASN A 169 9.70 6.69 11.95
N HIS A 170 10.92 6.15 11.94
CA HIS A 170 12.05 6.72 11.20
C HIS A 170 11.85 6.64 9.67
N GLN A 171 11.07 5.67 9.18
CA GLN A 171 10.72 5.51 7.76
C GLN A 171 9.32 6.04 7.43
N SER A 172 8.80 7.00 8.22
CA SER A 172 7.48 7.55 7.93
C SER A 172 7.50 8.26 6.56
N THR A 173 6.82 7.65 5.60
CA THR A 173 6.65 8.21 4.24
C THR A 173 5.67 9.38 4.24
N ARG A 174 4.81 9.48 5.27
CA ARG A 174 3.72 10.48 5.39
C ARG A 174 2.99 10.75 4.09
N GLY A 175 2.89 9.73 3.27
CA GLY A 175 2.29 9.75 1.96
C GLY A 175 1.73 8.38 1.66
N HIS A 176 0.69 8.37 0.82
CA HIS A 176 0.09 7.14 0.34
C HIS A 176 0.90 6.66 -0.86
N CYS A 177 1.53 5.49 -0.74
CA CYS A 177 2.24 4.84 -1.84
C CYS A 177 1.25 3.93 -2.57
N ILE A 178 1.04 4.17 -3.87
CA ILE A 178 0.12 3.39 -4.70
C ILE A 178 0.91 2.84 -5.88
N MET A 179 1.07 1.52 -5.89
CA MET A 179 1.66 0.79 -7.01
C MET A 179 0.54 0.09 -7.79
N CYS A 180 0.59 0.17 -9.12
CA CYS A 180 -0.32 -0.53 -10.00
C CYS A 180 0.48 -1.48 -10.88
N ILE A 181 0.21 -2.79 -10.76
CA ILE A 181 0.66 -3.80 -11.72
C ILE A 181 -0.48 -4.08 -12.68
N GLU A 182 -0.27 -3.82 -13.96
CA GLU A 182 -1.20 -4.19 -15.03
C GLU A 182 -0.68 -5.43 -15.75
N VAL A 183 -1.52 -6.46 -15.85
CA VAL A 183 -1.25 -7.72 -16.55
C VAL A 183 -2.16 -7.79 -17.77
N THR A 184 -1.57 -7.76 -18.95
CA THR A 184 -2.29 -7.88 -20.22
C THR A 184 -1.95 -9.22 -20.87
N ILE A 185 -2.97 -10.04 -21.11
CA ILE A 185 -2.85 -11.39 -21.67
C ILE A 185 -3.65 -11.42 -22.98
N PRO A 186 -3.02 -11.71 -24.13
CA PRO A 186 -3.76 -11.89 -25.38
C PRO A 186 -4.75 -13.05 -25.28
N THR A 187 -5.96 -12.86 -25.80
CA THR A 187 -6.97 -13.92 -25.88
C THR A 187 -6.81 -14.71 -27.18
N LYS A 188 -7.55 -15.82 -27.33
CA LYS A 188 -7.60 -16.60 -28.57
C LYS A 188 -8.17 -15.80 -29.75
N GLN A 189 -8.91 -14.73 -29.49
CA GLN A 189 -9.43 -13.83 -30.53
C GLN A 189 -8.39 -12.76 -30.84
N ALA A 190 -7.99 -12.68 -32.11
CA ALA A 190 -7.00 -11.71 -32.56
C ALA A 190 -7.45 -10.27 -32.23
N GLY A 191 -6.54 -9.50 -31.64
CA GLY A 191 -6.79 -8.11 -31.25
C GLY A 191 -7.52 -7.91 -29.93
N ILE A 192 -7.94 -8.98 -29.24
CA ILE A 192 -8.60 -8.90 -27.93
C ILE A 192 -7.64 -9.41 -26.86
N SER A 193 -7.45 -8.61 -25.81
CA SER A 193 -6.64 -8.95 -24.64
C SER A 193 -7.46 -8.87 -23.37
N SER A 194 -7.27 -9.84 -22.47
CA SER A 194 -7.70 -9.73 -21.08
C SER A 194 -6.73 -8.81 -20.34
N LYS A 195 -7.24 -7.95 -19.45
CA LYS A 195 -6.44 -7.01 -18.69
C LYS A 195 -6.83 -7.03 -17.21
N GLY A 196 -5.96 -7.55 -16.37
CA GLY A 196 -6.07 -7.49 -14.92
C GLY A 196 -5.23 -6.37 -14.33
N ARG A 197 -5.67 -5.78 -13.21
CA ARG A 197 -4.88 -4.76 -12.49
C ARG A 197 -4.81 -5.06 -11.00
N LEU A 198 -3.61 -4.97 -10.44
CA LEU A 198 -3.37 -5.08 -9.01
C LEU A 198 -2.90 -3.72 -8.49
N TYR A 199 -3.76 -3.07 -7.70
CA TYR A 199 -3.41 -1.87 -6.96
C TYR A 199 -2.91 -2.27 -5.58
N VAL A 200 -1.66 -2.01 -5.28
CA VAL A 200 -1.04 -2.23 -3.97
C VAL A 200 -0.93 -0.88 -3.27
N CYS A 201 -1.82 -0.68 -2.29
CA CYS A 201 -1.95 0.58 -1.56
C CYS A 201 -1.29 0.44 -0.17
N ASP A 202 -0.07 0.97 -0.04
CA ASP A 202 0.60 1.15 1.25
C ASP A 202 0.36 2.58 1.74
N LEU A 203 -0.62 2.72 2.63
CA LEU A 203 -1.05 4.03 3.07
C LEU A 203 -0.25 4.51 4.28
N ALA A 204 -0.01 5.82 4.31
CA ALA A 204 0.37 6.50 5.54
C ALA A 204 -0.51 6.05 6.70
N GLY A 205 0.12 5.77 7.84
CA GLY A 205 -0.61 5.45 9.06
C GLY A 205 -1.28 6.69 9.64
N THR A 206 -2.40 6.49 10.32
CA THR A 206 -2.95 7.54 11.19
C THR A 206 -1.90 7.88 12.25
N GLU A 207 -1.66 9.16 12.52
CA GLU A 207 -0.74 9.63 13.58
C GLU A 207 -1.41 10.74 14.41
N PRO A 208 -1.10 10.90 15.71
CA PRO A 208 -1.56 12.04 16.51
C PRO A 208 -0.96 13.36 15.97
N ALA A 209 -1.63 13.98 15.00
CA ALA A 209 -1.07 15.07 14.21
C ALA A 209 -0.61 16.29 15.01
N GLY A 210 -1.19 16.53 16.20
CA GLY A 210 -0.81 17.64 17.08
C GLY A 210 0.50 17.41 17.84
N ASP A 211 0.82 16.16 18.16
CA ASP A 211 1.95 15.81 19.02
C ASP A 211 3.19 15.41 18.21
N ILE A 212 3.05 15.35 16.89
CA ILE A 212 4.11 15.04 15.94
C ILE A 212 5.23 16.08 16.01
N TYR A 213 6.46 15.60 15.97
CA TYR A 213 7.63 16.44 15.70
C TYR A 213 8.58 15.79 14.70
N TYR A 214 9.35 16.63 13.99
CA TYR A 214 10.43 16.16 13.13
C TYR A 214 11.51 15.55 14.02
N ALA A 215 11.78 14.26 13.88
CA ALA A 215 12.59 13.51 14.83
C ALA A 215 14.03 13.27 14.34
N LYS A 216 14.98 13.26 15.29
CA LYS A 216 16.36 12.79 15.11
C LYS A 216 16.46 11.34 15.55
N TYR A 217 17.09 10.50 14.74
CA TYR A 217 17.38 9.11 15.04
C TYR A 217 18.88 8.84 14.97
N GLU A 218 19.38 7.99 15.85
CA GLU A 218 20.72 7.40 15.79
C GLU A 218 20.61 6.00 15.20
N LYS A 219 21.35 5.74 14.12
CA LYS A 219 21.46 4.41 13.52
C LYS A 219 22.56 3.62 14.24
N LYS A 220 22.19 2.53 14.90
CA LYS A 220 23.11 1.57 15.52
C LYS A 220 23.16 0.30 14.70
N THR A 221 24.36 -0.09 14.30
CA THR A 221 24.60 -1.36 13.63
C THR A 221 25.27 -2.30 14.64
N PHE A 222 24.64 -3.45 14.88
CA PHE A 222 25.18 -4.47 15.76
C PHE A 222 26.13 -5.41 15.01
N GLY A 223 26.93 -6.19 15.75
CA GLY A 223 27.94 -7.07 15.18
C GLY A 223 27.38 -8.21 14.31
N ASP A 224 26.09 -8.51 14.41
CA ASP A 224 25.37 -9.47 13.57
C ASP A 224 24.78 -8.84 12.29
N GLY A 225 25.04 -7.55 12.06
CA GLY A 225 24.54 -6.79 10.91
C GLY A 225 23.12 -6.25 11.09
N THR A 226 22.45 -6.51 12.22
CA THR A 226 21.15 -5.89 12.52
C THR A 226 21.32 -4.39 12.72
N VAL A 227 20.31 -3.64 12.26
CA VAL A 227 20.29 -2.18 12.32
C VAL A 227 19.10 -1.74 13.15
N GLU A 228 19.36 -0.99 14.22
CA GLU A 228 18.35 -0.35 15.04
C GLU A 228 18.40 1.18 14.88
N HIS A 229 17.23 1.80 14.77
CA HIS A 229 17.10 3.24 14.73
C HIS A 229 16.55 3.73 16.07
N LYS A 230 17.44 4.27 16.92
CA LYS A 230 17.09 4.78 18.23
C LYS A 230 16.65 6.24 18.15
N LEU A 231 15.45 6.55 18.66
CA LEU A 231 14.96 7.93 18.75
C LEU A 231 15.82 8.75 19.71
N LEU A 232 16.37 9.87 19.23
CA LEU A 232 17.15 10.83 20.04
C LEU A 232 16.29 11.98 20.56
N GLY A 233 15.15 12.24 19.91
CA GLY A 233 14.22 13.32 20.26
C GLY A 233 13.96 14.29 19.10
N PRO A 234 13.44 15.49 19.38
CA PRO A 234 13.09 16.47 18.36
C PRO A 234 14.30 17.05 17.62
N HIS A 235 14.14 17.30 16.33
CA HIS A 235 15.07 18.07 15.53
C HIS A 235 14.92 19.56 15.81
N GLU A 236 16.02 20.32 15.66
CA GLU A 236 16.05 21.78 15.84
C GLU A 236 15.20 22.56 14.82
N ASP A 237 14.79 21.91 13.73
CA ASP A 237 14.05 22.54 12.64
C ASP A 237 12.55 22.52 12.94
N GLN A 238 12.12 23.51 13.71
CA GLN A 238 10.72 23.68 14.10
C GLN A 238 9.80 23.93 12.90
N SER A 239 10.32 24.45 11.78
CA SER A 239 9.54 24.68 10.57
C SER A 239 9.08 23.37 9.96
N LYS A 240 9.95 22.35 9.93
CA LYS A 240 9.61 21.00 9.50
C LYS A 240 8.60 20.34 10.43
N THR A 241 8.76 20.48 11.75
CA THR A 241 7.76 20.02 12.72
C THR A 241 6.36 20.56 12.37
N LYS A 242 6.23 21.87 12.15
CA LYS A 242 4.94 22.49 11.79
C LYS A 242 4.38 21.95 10.47
N GLN A 243 5.22 21.83 9.44
CA GLN A 243 4.82 21.25 8.15
C GLN A 243 4.31 19.82 8.30
N LEU A 244 5.01 19.00 9.10
CA LEU A 244 4.64 17.62 9.38
C LEU A 244 3.30 17.52 10.12
N GLN A 245 3.05 18.40 11.09
CA GLN A 245 1.76 18.45 11.79
C GLN A 245 0.61 18.79 10.83
N ASP A 246 0.80 19.79 9.95
CA ASP A 246 -0.23 20.20 8.99
C ASP A 246 -0.48 19.14 7.90
N GLN A 247 0.57 18.47 7.43
CA GLN A 247 0.44 17.29 6.55
C GLN A 247 -0.30 16.16 7.26
N GLY A 248 0.08 15.84 8.51
CA GLY A 248 -0.54 14.79 9.31
C GLY A 248 -2.04 15.00 9.50
N LYS A 249 -2.48 16.24 9.73
CA LYS A 249 -3.92 16.58 9.81
C LYS A 249 -4.64 16.23 8.51
N LYS A 250 -4.10 16.64 7.36
CA LYS A 250 -4.72 16.36 6.05
C LYS A 250 -4.70 14.88 5.68
N ILE A 251 -3.63 14.15 6.02
CA ILE A 251 -3.53 12.69 5.85
C ILE A 251 -4.61 11.99 6.68
N ASN A 252 -4.76 12.36 7.95
CA ASN A 252 -5.78 11.78 8.83
C ASN A 252 -7.20 12.06 8.31
N LEU A 253 -7.45 13.25 7.77
CA LEU A 253 -8.74 13.57 7.15
C LEU A 253 -8.99 12.76 5.88
N SER A 254 -7.96 12.55 5.05
CA SER A 254 -8.01 11.68 3.87
C SER A 254 -8.35 10.23 4.23
N LEU A 255 -7.69 9.69 5.25
CA LEU A 255 -7.96 8.34 5.79
C LEU A 255 -9.37 8.22 6.40
N SER A 256 -9.80 9.25 7.14
CA SER A 256 -11.14 9.28 7.74
C SER A 256 -12.24 9.35 6.68
N GLU A 257 -12.02 10.12 5.61
CA GLU A 257 -12.94 10.16 4.47
C GLU A 257 -13.05 8.79 3.80
N MET A 258 -11.92 8.07 3.66
CA MET A 258 -11.90 6.73 3.12
C MET A 258 -12.63 5.72 4.01
N ALA A 259 -12.42 5.79 5.33
CA ALA A 259 -13.17 4.97 6.27
C ALA A 259 -14.69 5.24 6.16
N SER A 260 -15.09 6.51 6.02
CA SER A 260 -16.48 6.89 5.77
C SER A 260 -17.03 6.31 4.47
N PHE A 261 -16.23 6.30 3.40
CA PHE A 261 -16.60 5.67 2.13
C PHE A 261 -16.89 4.17 2.32
N PHE A 262 -15.99 3.43 2.97
CA PHE A 262 -16.18 2.00 3.23
C PHE A 262 -17.42 1.72 4.08
N LEU A 263 -17.67 2.50 5.15
CA LEU A 263 -18.87 2.35 5.98
C LEU A 263 -20.16 2.58 5.19
N LYS A 264 -20.19 3.61 4.34
CA LYS A 264 -21.34 3.88 3.46
C LYS A 264 -21.53 2.77 2.43
N MET A 265 -20.45 2.26 1.87
CA MET A 265 -20.46 1.14 0.92
C MET A 265 -21.01 -0.13 1.58
N ALA A 266 -20.49 -0.51 2.75
CA ALA A 266 -20.96 -1.65 3.52
C ALA A 266 -22.45 -1.55 3.86
N LYS A 267 -22.91 -0.36 4.28
CA LYS A 267 -24.34 -0.09 4.52
C LYS A 267 -25.17 -0.27 3.25
N ALA A 268 -24.75 0.29 2.12
CA ALA A 268 -25.47 0.18 0.85
C ALA A 268 -25.56 -1.28 0.35
N VAL A 269 -24.51 -2.08 0.56
CA VAL A 269 -24.49 -3.52 0.26
C VAL A 269 -25.46 -4.28 1.16
N LYS A 270 -25.43 -4.04 2.48
CA LYS A 270 -26.37 -4.67 3.45
C LYS A 270 -27.83 -4.34 3.11
N GLU A 271 -28.10 -3.12 2.69
CA GLU A 271 -29.44 -2.67 2.27
C GLU A 271 -29.83 -3.10 0.84
N LYS A 272 -28.97 -3.81 0.10
CA LYS A 272 -29.16 -4.18 -1.32
C LYS A 272 -29.46 -2.99 -2.24
N LYS A 273 -28.97 -1.80 -1.89
CA LYS A 273 -29.19 -0.55 -2.64
C LYS A 273 -28.08 -0.25 -3.65
N LEU A 274 -26.98 -1.00 -3.60
CA LEU A 274 -25.87 -0.81 -4.52
C LEU A 274 -26.19 -1.45 -5.89
N LYS A 275 -26.49 -0.61 -6.89
CA LYS A 275 -26.65 -1.07 -8.28
C LYS A 275 -25.31 -0.97 -9.04
N PRO A 276 -25.06 -1.84 -10.04
CA PRO A 276 -23.92 -1.71 -10.94
C PRO A 276 -23.83 -0.29 -11.52
N GLY A 277 -22.63 0.30 -11.50
CA GLY A 277 -22.39 1.64 -12.03
C GLY A 277 -22.80 2.81 -11.13
N GLN A 278 -23.44 2.57 -9.97
CA GLN A 278 -23.71 3.63 -8.99
C GLN A 278 -22.49 3.90 -8.11
N SER A 279 -22.25 5.19 -7.83
CA SER A 279 -21.19 5.64 -6.91
C SER A 279 -21.77 5.96 -5.54
N ILE A 280 -20.97 5.73 -4.48
CA ILE A 280 -21.35 6.16 -3.13
C ILE A 280 -21.31 7.69 -3.04
N PRO A 281 -22.36 8.39 -2.58
CA PRO A 281 -22.36 9.85 -2.50
C PRO A 281 -21.36 10.39 -1.45
N GLY A 282 -20.75 11.52 -1.79
CA GLY A 282 -19.72 12.17 -0.98
C GLY A 282 -18.36 11.45 -1.05
N CYS A 283 -17.47 11.74 -0.11
CA CYS A 283 -16.11 11.19 -0.05
C CYS A 283 -15.30 11.54 -1.32
N ASN A 284 -15.23 12.82 -1.67
CA ASN A 284 -14.54 13.33 -2.85
C ASN A 284 -13.68 14.56 -2.50
N SER A 285 -13.27 14.72 -1.25
CA SER A 285 -12.54 15.91 -0.79
C SER A 285 -11.05 15.73 -0.99
N TYR A 286 -10.53 14.56 -0.62
CA TYR A 286 -9.11 14.25 -0.63
C TYR A 286 -8.70 13.35 -1.79
N PHE A 287 -7.42 13.41 -2.15
CA PHE A 287 -6.83 12.63 -3.24
C PHE A 287 -7.20 11.15 -3.17
N LEU A 288 -7.01 10.53 -2.00
CA LEU A 288 -7.12 9.09 -1.84
C LEU A 288 -8.51 8.57 -2.23
N CYS A 289 -9.58 9.23 -1.79
CA CYS A 289 -10.93 8.90 -2.21
C CYS A 289 -11.17 9.26 -3.68
N LYS A 290 -10.73 10.43 -4.17
CA LYS A 290 -10.89 10.78 -5.60
C LYS A 290 -10.27 9.76 -6.54
N TYR A 291 -9.12 9.21 -6.15
CA TYR A 291 -8.36 8.25 -6.95
C TYR A 291 -8.89 6.83 -6.80
N LEU A 292 -9.00 6.31 -5.56
CA LEU A 292 -9.30 4.89 -5.35
C LEU A 292 -10.80 4.57 -5.33
N LYS A 293 -11.69 5.51 -4.99
CA LYS A 293 -13.13 5.21 -4.93
C LYS A 293 -13.69 4.70 -6.25
N PRO A 294 -13.46 5.34 -7.41
CA PRO A 294 -13.97 4.81 -8.68
C PRO A 294 -13.40 3.42 -8.99
N THR A 295 -12.12 3.20 -8.68
CA THR A 295 -11.45 1.90 -8.82
C THR A 295 -12.07 0.83 -7.94
N MET A 296 -12.29 1.10 -6.65
CA MET A 296 -12.84 0.14 -5.68
C MET A 296 -14.31 -0.24 -5.99
N MET A 297 -15.08 0.64 -6.62
CA MET A 297 -16.47 0.31 -7.02
C MET A 297 -16.56 -0.74 -8.13
N GLN A 298 -15.46 -1.01 -8.83
CA GLN A 298 -15.38 -1.97 -9.95
C GLN A 298 -14.26 -3.01 -9.76
N ALA A 299 -13.64 -3.07 -8.59
CA ALA A 299 -12.53 -3.96 -8.27
C ALA A 299 -12.81 -4.78 -7.01
N GLN A 300 -12.22 -5.97 -6.92
CA GLN A 300 -12.21 -6.76 -5.69
C GLN A 300 -11.25 -6.11 -4.69
N THR A 301 -11.73 -5.75 -3.51
CA THR A 301 -10.90 -5.07 -2.51
C THR A 301 -10.58 -6.02 -1.36
N TYR A 302 -9.30 -6.17 -1.05
CA TYR A 302 -8.78 -6.88 0.12
C TYR A 302 -8.22 -5.86 1.10
N LEU A 303 -8.82 -5.81 2.28
CA LEU A 303 -8.46 -4.86 3.34
C LEU A 303 -7.71 -5.60 4.46
N PHE A 304 -6.49 -5.17 4.74
CA PHE A 304 -5.61 -5.67 5.78
C PHE A 304 -5.49 -4.63 6.89
N CYS A 305 -6.10 -4.92 8.03
CA CYS A 305 -6.10 -4.03 9.19
C CYS A 305 -4.97 -4.41 10.16
N ALA A 306 -3.96 -3.54 10.27
CA ALA A 306 -2.79 -3.74 11.11
C ALA A 306 -2.89 -2.89 12.39
N ILE A 307 -2.72 -3.51 13.56
CA ILE A 307 -2.95 -2.89 14.87
C ILE A 307 -1.69 -2.83 15.72
N ARG A 308 -1.70 -1.97 16.74
CA ARG A 308 -0.65 -1.87 17.76
C ARG A 308 -1.18 -2.42 19.10
N PRO A 309 -0.61 -3.50 19.64
CA PRO A 309 -1.16 -4.13 20.85
C PRO A 309 -0.90 -3.34 22.14
N GLU A 310 0.03 -2.39 22.10
CA GLU A 310 0.45 -1.64 23.29
C GLU A 310 -0.68 -0.76 23.84
N VAL A 311 -0.78 -0.70 25.17
CA VAL A 311 -1.86 -0.01 25.90
C VAL A 311 -2.00 1.45 25.49
N GLU A 312 -0.88 2.15 25.27
CA GLU A 312 -0.86 3.55 24.83
C GLU A 312 -1.60 3.77 23.49
N PHE A 313 -1.65 2.76 22.62
CA PHE A 313 -2.28 2.85 21.29
C PHE A 313 -3.66 2.20 21.24
N HIS A 314 -4.21 1.71 22.35
CA HIS A 314 -5.51 1.02 22.39
C HIS A 314 -6.63 1.80 21.73
N LYS A 315 -6.70 3.13 21.94
CA LYS A 315 -7.69 3.99 21.27
C LYS A 315 -7.66 3.85 19.74
N TYR A 316 -6.47 3.81 19.14
CA TYR A 316 -6.29 3.67 17.69
C TYR A 316 -6.52 2.24 17.21
N THR A 317 -6.11 1.26 18.02
CA THR A 317 -6.37 -0.15 17.77
C THR A 317 -7.86 -0.46 17.76
N PHE A 318 -8.62 0.00 18.75
CA PHE A 318 -10.08 -0.17 18.78
C PHE A 318 -10.78 0.56 17.63
N ALA A 319 -10.30 1.74 17.22
CA ALA A 319 -10.81 2.42 16.03
C ALA A 319 -10.59 1.58 14.75
N THR A 320 -9.40 0.98 14.61
CA THR A 320 -9.04 0.11 13.47
C THR A 320 -9.88 -1.18 13.47
N LEU A 321 -10.06 -1.81 14.62
CA LEU A 321 -10.90 -3.01 14.77
C LEU A 321 -12.38 -2.73 14.51
N THR A 322 -12.88 -1.59 14.99
CA THR A 322 -14.26 -1.14 14.73
C THR A 322 -14.47 -0.90 13.24
N PHE A 323 -13.49 -0.29 12.58
CA PHE A 323 -13.51 -0.12 11.13
C PHE A 323 -13.54 -1.48 10.40
N ALA A 324 -12.67 -2.41 10.77
CA ALA A 324 -12.60 -3.75 10.17
C ALA A 324 -13.87 -4.57 10.35
N LYS A 325 -14.58 -4.40 11.47
CA LYS A 325 -15.81 -5.15 11.80
C LYS A 325 -17.02 -4.73 10.96
N ASN A 326 -17.05 -3.49 10.46
CA ASN A 326 -18.25 -2.90 9.84
C ASN A 326 -18.39 -3.22 8.36
#